data_AF-A0A812C6N7-F1
#
_entry.id   AF-A0A812C6N7-F1
#
_cell.length_a   1.000
_cell.length_b   1.000
_cell.length_c   1.000
_cell.angle_alpha   90.00
_cell.angle_beta   90.00
_cell.angle_gamma   90.00
#
_symmetry.space_group_name_H-M   'P 1'
#
loop_
_entity.id
_entity.type
_entity.pdbx_description
1 polymer ?
#
loop_
_entity_poly.entity_id
_entity_poly.type
_entity_poly.pdbx_seq_one_letter_code
_entity_poly.pdbx_strand_id
1 'polypeptide(L)'
;MAKLTTPQNSKKKTLREKAEKQKKAAVKAVLQNPFKTTWPSISVTKQQEVLEYLERLLQPLHDANLQDGKKKKKKNAGETKEANPESVKIRSQFVIGTNCVTRMLEKDKLSLVLVCKSAHPPIIVKHLAELSAVRCCPAMLLNGLDTLLCSKLKKKSAVAIGFKKRKKANGYFKEFISSVSPPEIHFPYLNNHVAKFIIDKKVKLLENVFLIKYLSIYLSIVKRKEDL
;
A
#
# COMPACT_ATOMS: atom_id res chain seq x y z
N MET A 1 72.35 59.33 5.14
CA MET A 1 71.06 58.96 4.51
C MET A 1 70.26 58.12 5.50
N ALA A 2 69.25 58.68 6.15
CA ALA A 2 68.38 57.96 7.08
C ALA A 2 67.10 57.51 6.36
N LYS A 3 66.81 56.20 6.34
CA LYS A 3 65.55 55.66 5.80
C LYS A 3 64.44 55.82 6.84
N LEU A 4 63.45 56.66 6.56
CA LEU A 4 62.20 56.69 7.32
C LEU A 4 61.48 55.34 7.15
N THR A 5 61.15 54.70 8.26
CA THR A 5 60.30 53.51 8.30
C THR A 5 58.85 53.95 8.60
N THR A 6 57.97 53.77 7.64
CA THR A 6 56.53 54.03 7.78
C THR A 6 55.88 52.94 8.65
N PRO A 7 54.97 53.27 9.60
CA PRO A 7 54.31 52.24 10.40
C PRO A 7 53.30 51.47 9.54
N GLN A 8 53.34 50.13 9.62
CA GLN A 8 52.35 49.27 8.99
C GLN A 8 50.99 49.45 9.69
N ASN A 9 50.05 50.06 8.98
CA ASN A 9 48.67 50.23 9.43
C ASN A 9 47.97 48.85 9.51
N SER A 10 47.64 48.43 10.73
CA SER A 10 46.90 47.21 11.02
C SER A 10 45.60 47.14 10.21
N LYS A 11 45.44 46.07 9.43
CA LYS A 11 44.26 45.80 8.59
C LYS A 11 42.96 45.97 9.39
N LYS A 12 42.23 47.07 9.15
CA LYS A 12 40.85 47.24 9.64
C LYS A 12 39.96 46.22 8.96
N LYS A 13 39.52 45.20 9.70
CA LYS A 13 38.54 44.18 9.25
C LYS A 13 37.30 44.86 8.67
N THR A 14 36.85 44.42 7.51
CA THR A 14 35.73 45.04 6.79
C THR A 14 34.41 44.82 7.57
N LEU A 15 33.46 45.75 7.44
CA LEU A 15 32.13 45.65 8.09
C LEU A 15 31.41 44.33 7.73
N ARG A 16 31.71 43.78 6.55
CA ARG A 16 31.19 42.50 6.05
C ARG A 16 31.71 41.29 6.85
N GLU A 17 33.00 41.26 7.20
CA GLU A 17 33.58 40.22 8.07
C GLU A 17 33.03 40.28 9.51
N LYS A 18 32.64 41.47 9.98
CA LYS A 18 31.95 41.62 11.27
C LYS A 18 30.49 41.14 11.20
N ALA A 19 29.78 41.43 10.12
CA ALA A 19 28.39 41.02 9.92
C ALA A 19 28.24 39.49 9.74
N GLU A 20 29.17 38.84 9.04
CA GLU A 20 29.21 37.37 8.95
C GLU A 20 29.45 36.70 10.30
N LYS A 21 30.31 37.26 11.15
CA LYS A 21 30.55 36.77 12.51
C LYS A 21 29.39 37.03 13.49
N GLN A 22 28.47 37.93 13.15
CA GLN A 22 27.31 38.31 13.98
C GLN A 22 26.02 37.56 13.65
N LYS A 23 26.00 36.68 12.63
CA LYS A 23 24.84 35.82 12.35
C LYS A 23 24.71 34.77 13.46
N LYS A 24 24.06 35.15 14.56
CA LYS A 24 23.66 34.21 15.61
C LYS A 24 22.66 33.23 15.02
N ALA A 25 22.91 31.93 15.14
CA ALA A 25 21.97 30.91 14.73
C ALA A 25 20.66 31.12 15.50
N ALA A 26 19.60 31.50 14.80
CA ALA A 26 18.28 31.64 15.40
C ALA A 26 17.73 30.24 15.71
N VAL A 27 17.73 29.85 16.99
CA VAL A 27 17.11 28.60 17.42
C VAL A 27 15.60 28.80 17.42
N LYS A 28 14.93 28.18 16.45
CA LYS A 28 13.46 28.13 16.41
C LYS A 28 13.00 26.88 17.15
N ALA A 29 12.24 27.06 18.22
CA ALA A 29 11.55 25.95 18.85
C ALA A 29 10.46 25.44 17.90
N VAL A 30 10.56 24.19 17.46
CA VAL A 30 9.56 23.53 16.61
C VAL A 30 8.97 22.37 17.38
N LEU A 31 7.64 22.37 17.52
CA LEU A 31 6.93 21.22 18.08
C LEU A 31 7.00 20.07 17.09
N GLN A 32 7.64 18.96 17.49
CA GLN A 32 7.67 17.74 16.70
C GLN A 32 6.58 16.77 17.14
N ASN A 33 6.10 15.95 16.21
CA ASN A 33 5.16 14.87 16.53
C ASN A 33 5.90 13.77 17.33
N PRO A 34 5.54 13.50 18.60
CA PRO A 34 6.17 12.46 19.41
C PRO A 34 5.80 11.05 18.92
N PHE A 35 4.71 10.90 18.17
CA PHE A 35 4.23 9.60 17.72
C PHE A 35 4.97 9.15 16.45
N LYS A 36 5.86 8.17 16.63
CA LYS A 36 6.51 7.45 15.55
C LYS A 36 5.71 6.21 15.18
N THR A 37 4.92 6.30 14.13
CA THR A 37 4.35 5.11 13.48
C THR A 37 5.45 4.40 12.71
N THR A 38 5.77 3.17 13.10
CA THR A 38 6.67 2.29 12.36
C THR A 38 5.90 1.13 11.76
N TRP A 39 6.33 0.69 10.59
CA TRP A 39 5.83 -0.55 10.02
C TRP A 39 6.43 -1.73 10.81
N PRO A 40 5.63 -2.78 11.10
CA PRO A 40 6.14 -4.00 11.69
C PRO A 40 7.18 -4.65 10.76
N SER A 41 8.24 -5.19 11.38
CA SER A 41 9.27 -5.92 10.66
C SER A 41 8.77 -7.31 10.27
N ILE A 42 9.17 -7.78 9.09
CA ILE A 42 8.80 -9.09 8.55
C ILE A 42 10.09 -9.78 8.12
N SER A 43 10.20 -11.09 8.36
CA SER A 43 11.35 -11.87 7.92
C SER A 43 11.52 -11.79 6.41
N VAL A 44 12.76 -11.70 5.95
CA VAL A 44 13.09 -11.59 4.52
C VAL A 44 12.58 -12.82 3.76
N THR A 45 12.70 -14.01 4.36
CA THR A 45 12.19 -15.28 3.79
C THR A 45 10.70 -15.20 3.50
N LYS A 46 9.89 -14.75 4.47
CA LYS A 46 8.44 -14.62 4.29
C LYS A 46 8.09 -13.57 3.24
N GLN A 47 8.85 -12.47 3.17
CA GLN A 47 8.66 -11.48 2.10
C GLN A 47 8.89 -12.08 0.71
N GLN A 48 9.94 -12.89 0.56
CA GLN A 48 10.28 -13.54 -0.71
C GLN A 48 9.23 -14.58 -1.10
N GLU A 49 8.77 -15.43 -0.17
CA GLU A 49 7.70 -16.41 -0.40
C GLU A 49 6.43 -15.73 -0.94
N VAL A 50 6.03 -14.61 -0.34
CA VAL A 50 4.85 -13.86 -0.78
C VAL A 50 5.05 -13.26 -2.17
N LEU A 51 6.24 -12.72 -2.46
CA LEU A 51 6.55 -12.17 -3.77
C LEU A 51 6.56 -13.25 -4.84
N GLU A 52 7.15 -14.41 -4.58
CA GLU A 52 7.18 -15.52 -5.52
C GLU A 52 5.77 -16.06 -5.80
N TYR A 53 4.94 -16.23 -4.76
CA TYR A 53 3.56 -16.65 -4.95
C TYR A 53 2.76 -15.61 -5.75
N LEU A 54 2.93 -14.32 -5.44
CA LEU A 54 2.32 -13.24 -6.22
C LEU A 54 2.80 -13.26 -7.67
N GLU A 55 4.09 -13.51 -7.92
CA GLU A 55 4.65 -13.59 -9.26
C GLU A 55 3.96 -14.67 -10.08
N ARG A 56 3.83 -15.89 -9.52
CA ARG A 56 3.15 -17.03 -10.16
C ARG A 56 1.71 -16.69 -10.53
N LEU A 57 0.99 -16.00 -9.64
CA LEU A 57 -0.41 -15.58 -9.89
C LEU A 57 -0.53 -14.47 -10.94
N LEU A 58 0.52 -13.69 -11.18
CA LEU A 58 0.53 -12.64 -12.19
C LEU A 58 1.07 -13.12 -13.55
N GLN A 59 1.64 -14.33 -13.65
CA GLN A 59 2.15 -14.88 -14.92
C GLN A 59 1.11 -14.87 -16.05
N PRO A 60 -0.16 -15.32 -15.84
CA PRO A 60 -1.15 -15.31 -16.93
C PRO A 60 -1.43 -13.91 -17.49
N LEU A 61 -1.29 -12.87 -16.65
CA LEU A 61 -1.44 -11.48 -17.09
C LEU A 61 -0.23 -10.99 -17.88
N HIS A 62 0.96 -11.47 -17.55
CA HIS A 62 2.18 -11.17 -18.28
C HIS A 62 2.16 -11.79 -19.68
N ASP A 63 1.75 -13.05 -19.79
CA ASP A 63 1.65 -13.75 -21.07
C ASP A 63 0.62 -13.10 -22.00
N ALA A 64 -0.56 -12.78 -21.45
CA ALA A 64 -1.58 -12.02 -22.18
C ALA A 64 -1.02 -10.66 -22.68
N ASN A 65 -0.28 -9.96 -21.82
CA ASN A 65 0.37 -8.70 -22.17
C ASN A 65 1.39 -8.86 -23.31
N LEU A 66 2.20 -9.93 -23.33
CA LEU A 66 3.19 -10.19 -24.38
C LEU A 66 2.51 -10.47 -25.73
N GLN A 67 1.44 -11.27 -25.74
CA GLN A 67 0.66 -11.57 -26.93
C GLN A 67 0.02 -10.31 -27.54
N ASP A 68 -0.51 -9.41 -26.71
CA ASP A 68 -1.11 -8.14 -27.14
C ASP A 68 -0.10 -7.21 -27.84
N GLY A 69 1.16 -7.25 -27.39
CA GLY A 69 2.27 -6.48 -27.96
C GLY A 69 2.72 -7.01 -29.32
N LYS A 70 2.87 -8.34 -29.47
CA LYS A 70 3.19 -8.99 -30.75
C LYS A 70 2.12 -8.73 -31.81
N LYS A 71 0.84 -8.75 -31.42
CA LYS A 71 -0.29 -8.40 -32.32
C LYS A 71 -0.32 -6.91 -32.69
N LYS A 72 0.15 -6.00 -31.82
CA LYS A 72 0.20 -4.55 -32.08
C LYS A 72 1.22 -4.16 -33.16
N LYS A 73 2.31 -4.93 -33.31
CA LYS A 73 3.29 -4.72 -34.40
C LYS A 73 2.78 -5.09 -35.80
N LYS A 74 1.63 -5.80 -35.91
CA LYS A 74 1.06 -6.28 -37.17
C LYS A 74 -0.18 -5.52 -37.68
N LYS A 75 -0.78 -4.63 -36.88
CA LYS A 75 -2.02 -3.93 -37.28
C LYS A 75 -2.05 -2.48 -36.77
N ASN A 76 -1.55 -1.56 -37.58
CA ASN A 76 -1.96 -0.15 -37.54
C ASN A 76 -3.26 -0.02 -38.35
N ALA A 77 -4.41 -0.34 -37.76
CA ALA A 77 -5.73 0.04 -38.27
C ALA A 77 -6.80 -0.23 -37.20
N GLY A 78 -7.34 0.85 -36.62
CA GLY A 78 -8.79 1.03 -36.38
C GLY A 78 -9.63 0.10 -35.49
N GLU A 79 -9.13 -1.00 -34.92
CA GLU A 79 -10.01 -1.94 -34.19
C GLU A 79 -9.74 -2.00 -32.68
N THR A 80 -10.77 -1.65 -31.91
CA THR A 80 -10.85 -1.77 -30.45
C THR A 80 -10.67 -3.24 -30.05
N LYS A 81 -9.46 -3.62 -29.64
CA LYS A 81 -9.10 -5.00 -29.31
C LYS A 81 -9.96 -5.57 -28.19
N GLU A 82 -10.67 -6.66 -28.47
CA GLU A 82 -11.23 -7.55 -27.44
C GLU A 82 -10.08 -8.16 -26.62
N ALA A 83 -9.89 -7.66 -25.39
CA ALA A 83 -8.96 -8.25 -24.45
C ALA A 83 -9.43 -9.65 -24.06
N ASN A 84 -8.50 -10.61 -23.94
CA ASN A 84 -8.82 -11.98 -23.50
C ASN A 84 -9.72 -11.94 -22.25
N PRO A 85 -10.93 -12.52 -22.26
CA PRO A 85 -11.92 -12.38 -21.19
C PRO A 85 -11.39 -12.82 -19.82
N GLU A 86 -10.47 -13.78 -19.77
CA GLU A 86 -9.86 -14.24 -18.52
C GLU A 86 -8.94 -13.19 -17.91
N SER A 87 -8.11 -12.55 -18.73
CA SER A 87 -7.21 -11.49 -18.28
C SER A 87 -7.97 -10.27 -17.74
N VAL A 88 -9.13 -9.96 -18.32
CA VAL A 88 -10.04 -8.90 -17.86
C VAL A 88 -10.65 -9.27 -16.51
N LYS A 89 -11.10 -10.53 -16.35
CA LYS A 89 -11.63 -11.05 -15.09
C LYS A 89 -10.58 -10.96 -13.96
N ILE A 90 -9.33 -11.33 -14.21
CA ILE A 90 -8.25 -11.26 -13.21
C ILE A 90 -7.91 -9.79 -12.87
N ARG A 91 -7.71 -8.93 -13.87
CA ARG A 91 -7.43 -7.49 -13.67
C ARG A 91 -8.51 -6.76 -12.88
N SER A 92 -9.76 -7.17 -13.01
CA SER A 92 -10.85 -6.56 -12.26
C SER A 92 -10.77 -6.78 -10.75
N GLN A 93 -9.99 -7.78 -10.29
CA GLN A 93 -9.94 -8.23 -8.89
C GLN A 93 -8.91 -7.48 -8.03
N PHE A 94 -8.00 -6.73 -8.63
CA PHE A 94 -7.01 -5.93 -7.90
C PHE A 94 -6.94 -4.51 -8.47
N VAL A 95 -6.28 -3.63 -7.73
CA VAL A 95 -5.99 -2.24 -8.10
C VAL A 95 -4.52 -1.97 -7.89
N ILE A 96 -3.93 -1.16 -8.76
CA ILE A 96 -2.52 -0.75 -8.66
C ILE A 96 -2.47 0.77 -8.51
N GLY A 97 -1.51 1.24 -7.70
CA GLY A 97 -1.20 2.64 -7.53
C GLY A 97 -1.79 3.20 -6.24
N THR A 98 -1.10 4.18 -5.67
CA THR A 98 -1.43 4.81 -4.39
C THR A 98 -2.83 5.39 -4.40
N ASN A 99 -3.17 6.24 -5.37
CA ASN A 99 -4.48 6.90 -5.47
C ASN A 99 -5.64 5.90 -5.65
N CYS A 100 -5.42 4.82 -6.38
CA CYS A 100 -6.43 3.78 -6.56
C CYS A 100 -6.64 3.02 -5.25
N VAL A 101 -5.56 2.67 -4.56
CA VAL A 101 -5.60 1.98 -3.28
C VAL A 101 -6.26 2.84 -2.20
N THR A 102 -5.89 4.12 -2.06
CA THR A 102 -6.49 5.03 -1.07
C THR A 102 -8.00 5.19 -1.28
N ARG A 103 -8.44 5.47 -2.51
CA ARG A 103 -9.87 5.56 -2.86
C ARG A 103 -10.65 4.28 -2.54
N MET A 104 -10.00 3.11 -2.66
CA MET A 104 -10.65 1.82 -2.37
C MET A 104 -10.61 1.46 -0.88
N LEU A 105 -9.59 1.90 -0.14
CA LEU A 105 -9.54 1.83 1.33
C LEU A 105 -10.65 2.69 1.94
N GLU A 106 -10.82 3.94 1.47
CA GLU A 106 -11.88 4.84 1.91
C GLU A 106 -13.29 4.25 1.73
N LYS A 107 -13.49 3.50 0.63
CA LYS A 107 -14.75 2.81 0.32
C LYS A 107 -14.88 1.44 1.00
N ASP A 108 -13.90 1.03 1.81
CA ASP A 108 -13.84 -0.29 2.46
C ASP A 108 -13.97 -1.48 1.49
N LYS A 109 -13.43 -1.34 0.27
CA LYS A 109 -13.55 -2.34 -0.81
C LYS A 109 -12.32 -3.24 -0.96
N LEU A 110 -11.27 -3.04 -0.16
CA LEU A 110 -10.04 -3.84 -0.23
C LEU A 110 -9.97 -4.87 0.89
N SER A 111 -9.46 -6.05 0.56
CA SER A 111 -9.27 -7.17 1.47
C SER A 111 -7.84 -7.27 1.98
N LEU A 112 -6.85 -6.89 1.15
CA LEU A 112 -5.42 -6.92 1.47
C LEU A 112 -4.73 -5.81 0.68
N VAL A 113 -3.78 -5.13 1.32
CA VAL A 113 -2.93 -4.11 0.68
C VAL A 113 -1.46 -4.49 0.83
N LEU A 114 -0.73 -4.48 -0.28
CA LEU A 114 0.73 -4.64 -0.29
C LEU A 114 1.36 -3.32 -0.73
N VAL A 115 2.32 -2.83 0.04
CA VAL A 115 3.02 -1.56 -0.18
C VAL A 115 4.50 -1.82 -0.36
N CYS A 116 5.13 -1.12 -1.28
CA CYS A 116 6.57 -1.21 -1.48
C CYS A 116 7.34 -0.27 -0.54
N LYS A 117 8.43 -0.77 0.05
CA LYS A 117 9.35 0.04 0.89
C LYS A 117 10.12 1.09 0.09
N SER A 118 10.37 0.87 -1.20
CA SER A 118 11.13 1.80 -2.08
C SER A 118 10.33 3.05 -2.46
N ALA A 119 9.08 3.17 -2.02
CA ALA A 119 8.20 4.25 -2.43
C ALA A 119 8.68 5.62 -1.94
N HIS A 120 8.76 6.56 -2.87
CA HIS A 120 9.10 7.94 -2.60
C HIS A 120 7.92 8.86 -2.92
N PRO A 121 7.57 9.82 -2.03
CA PRO A 121 8.16 10.08 -0.70
C PRO A 121 7.71 9.07 0.39
N PRO A 122 8.51 8.85 1.47
CA PRO A 122 8.21 7.90 2.55
C PRO A 122 6.89 8.18 3.29
N ILE A 123 6.41 9.43 3.24
CA ILE A 123 5.15 9.84 3.85
C ILE A 123 3.94 9.10 3.26
N ILE A 124 4.01 8.67 1.99
CA ILE A 124 2.96 7.87 1.34
C ILE A 124 2.85 6.50 2.01
N VAL A 125 3.98 5.88 2.33
CA VAL A 125 4.03 4.57 2.98
C VAL A 125 3.44 4.66 4.38
N LYS A 126 3.75 5.74 5.12
CA LYS A 126 3.13 6.01 6.43
C LYS A 126 1.62 6.20 6.31
N HIS A 127 1.17 7.02 5.37
CA HIS A 127 -0.26 7.31 5.18
C HIS A 127 -1.08 6.07 4.80
N LEU A 128 -0.53 5.19 3.95
CA LEU A 128 -1.18 3.92 3.61
C LEU A 128 -1.33 3.01 4.82
N ALA A 129 -0.37 3.02 5.75
CA ALA A 129 -0.46 2.28 7.01
C ALA A 129 -1.65 2.79 7.84
N GLU A 130 -1.70 4.11 8.05
CA GLU A 130 -2.73 4.79 8.84
C GLU A 130 -4.13 4.54 8.28
N LEU A 131 -4.32 4.73 6.97
CA LEU A 131 -5.60 4.45 6.31
C LEU A 131 -6.02 2.99 6.42
N SER A 132 -5.07 2.07 6.28
CA SER A 132 -5.35 0.64 6.40
C SER A 132 -5.80 0.29 7.81
N ALA A 133 -5.16 0.87 8.84
CA ALA A 133 -5.51 0.66 10.23
C ALA A 133 -6.90 1.19 10.58
N VAL A 134 -7.21 2.43 10.17
CA VAL A 134 -8.54 3.03 10.36
C VAL A 134 -9.65 2.19 9.73
N ARG A 135 -9.37 1.55 8.59
CA ARG A 135 -10.34 0.73 7.85
C ARG A 135 -10.30 -0.76 8.24
N CYS A 136 -9.42 -1.13 9.17
CA CYS A 136 -9.17 -2.51 9.59
C CYS A 136 -8.83 -3.42 8.39
N CYS A 137 -8.09 -2.89 7.43
CA CYS A 137 -7.63 -3.63 6.26
C CYS A 137 -6.22 -4.16 6.55
N PRO A 138 -5.97 -5.47 6.40
CA PRO A 138 -4.63 -6.02 6.59
C PRO A 138 -3.68 -5.46 5.53
N ALA A 139 -2.53 -4.95 5.97
CA ALA A 139 -1.56 -4.31 5.10
C ALA A 139 -0.14 -4.79 5.40
N MET A 140 0.67 -4.92 4.35
CA MET A 140 2.03 -5.45 4.46
C MET A 140 3.02 -4.61 3.67
N LEU A 141 4.19 -4.38 4.27
CA LEU A 141 5.32 -3.73 3.61
C LEU A 141 6.25 -4.79 3.01
N LEU A 142 6.55 -4.67 1.71
CA LEU A 142 7.41 -5.58 0.96
C LEU A 142 8.56 -4.83 0.27
N ASN A 143 9.70 -5.49 0.16
CA ASN A 143 10.85 -5.02 -0.61
C ASN A 143 10.76 -5.59 -2.04
N GLY A 144 11.07 -4.81 -3.09
CA GLY A 144 11.07 -5.32 -4.47
C GLY A 144 9.68 -5.62 -5.07
N LEU A 145 8.61 -5.13 -4.46
CA LEU A 145 7.26 -5.24 -5.01
C LEU A 145 7.12 -4.43 -6.32
N ASP A 146 7.77 -3.27 -6.38
CA ASP A 146 7.81 -2.39 -7.55
C ASP A 146 8.42 -3.07 -8.78
N THR A 147 9.57 -3.74 -8.63
CA THR A 147 10.24 -4.45 -9.73
C THR A 147 9.38 -5.59 -10.28
N LEU A 148 8.77 -6.38 -9.40
CA LEU A 148 7.85 -7.47 -9.76
C LEU A 148 6.62 -6.95 -10.53
N LEU A 149 5.97 -5.91 -9.99
CA LEU A 149 4.76 -5.35 -10.61
C LEU A 149 5.09 -4.68 -11.96
N CYS A 150 6.20 -3.95 -12.06
CA CYS A 150 6.64 -3.32 -13.31
C CYS A 150 6.92 -4.38 -14.39
N SER A 151 7.63 -5.46 -14.03
CA SER A 151 7.96 -6.57 -14.93
C SER A 151 6.71 -7.27 -15.46
N LYS A 152 5.77 -7.64 -14.58
CA LYS A 152 4.60 -8.44 -14.99
C LYS A 152 3.48 -7.62 -15.62
N LEU A 153 3.25 -6.38 -15.17
CA LEU A 153 2.04 -5.60 -15.51
C LEU A 153 2.26 -4.49 -16.53
N LYS A 154 3.47 -4.35 -17.11
CA LYS A 154 3.82 -3.29 -18.08
C LYS A 154 3.52 -1.89 -17.57
N LYS A 155 3.79 -1.64 -16.28
CA LYS A 155 3.67 -0.31 -15.67
C LYS A 155 5.06 0.26 -15.42
N LYS A 156 5.19 1.58 -15.55
CA LYS A 156 6.46 2.30 -15.34
C LYS A 156 6.87 2.32 -13.86
N SER A 157 5.89 2.35 -12.97
CA SER A 157 6.09 2.32 -11.51
C SER A 157 4.81 1.82 -10.84
N ALA A 158 4.95 1.02 -9.79
CA ALA A 158 3.86 0.55 -8.97
C ALA A 158 4.31 0.51 -7.50
N VAL A 159 3.79 1.45 -6.70
CA VAL A 159 4.11 1.60 -5.28
C VAL A 159 3.25 0.69 -4.39
N ALA A 160 1.99 0.49 -4.77
CA ALA A 160 1.04 -0.24 -3.97
C ALA A 160 0.10 -1.07 -4.85
N ILE A 161 -0.30 -2.23 -4.35
CA ILE A 161 -1.32 -3.08 -4.93
C ILE A 161 -2.36 -3.42 -3.86
N GLY A 162 -3.64 -3.37 -4.23
CA GLY A 162 -4.75 -3.69 -3.36
C GLY A 162 -5.64 -4.75 -3.98
N PHE A 163 -6.05 -5.76 -3.21
CA PHE A 163 -6.96 -6.80 -3.66
C PHE A 163 -8.38 -6.48 -3.24
N LYS A 164 -9.35 -6.54 -4.15
CA LYS A 164 -10.74 -6.17 -3.86
C LYS A 164 -11.46 -7.27 -3.10
N LYS A 165 -12.29 -6.88 -2.13
CA LYS A 165 -13.28 -7.76 -1.49
C LYS A 165 -14.31 -8.19 -2.53
N ARG A 166 -14.57 -9.49 -2.61
CA ARG A 166 -15.63 -10.06 -3.44
C ARG A 166 -16.72 -10.62 -2.55
N LYS A 167 -17.99 -10.37 -2.91
CA LYS A 167 -19.16 -11.00 -2.28
C LYS A 167 -19.30 -12.48 -2.65
N LYS A 168 -18.80 -12.88 -3.82
CA LYS A 168 -18.82 -14.27 -4.30
C LYS A 168 -17.57 -15.01 -3.79
N ALA A 169 -17.76 -16.27 -3.38
CA ALA A 169 -16.73 -17.08 -2.73
C ALA A 169 -15.52 -17.44 -3.61
N ASN A 170 -15.62 -17.32 -4.93
CA ASN A 170 -14.61 -17.80 -5.89
C ASN A 170 -13.77 -16.63 -6.44
N GLY A 171 -12.90 -16.06 -5.61
CA GLY A 171 -11.92 -15.07 -6.04
C GLY A 171 -10.59 -15.72 -6.43
N TYR A 172 -10.00 -15.31 -7.54
CA TYR A 172 -8.72 -15.83 -8.03
C TYR A 172 -7.58 -15.65 -7.01
N PHE A 173 -7.62 -14.55 -6.27
CA PHE A 173 -6.61 -14.23 -5.24
C PHE A 173 -7.02 -14.65 -3.82
N LYS A 174 -8.10 -15.41 -3.63
CA LYS A 174 -8.62 -15.71 -2.28
C LYS A 174 -7.65 -16.57 -1.46
N GLU A 175 -7.07 -17.59 -2.08
CA GLU A 175 -6.07 -18.46 -1.43
C GLU A 175 -4.82 -17.67 -1.05
N PHE A 176 -4.33 -16.84 -1.97
CA PHE A 176 -3.23 -15.91 -1.72
C PHE A 176 -3.50 -15.00 -0.51
N ILE A 177 -4.66 -14.36 -0.47
CA ILE A 177 -5.04 -13.45 0.64
C ILE A 177 -5.11 -14.21 1.97
N SER A 178 -5.53 -15.47 1.95
CA SER A 178 -5.63 -16.29 3.17
C SER A 178 -4.27 -16.81 3.65
N SER A 179 -3.36 -17.08 2.72
CA SER A 179 -1.98 -17.50 3.00
C SER A 179 -1.11 -16.33 3.50
N VAL A 180 -1.29 -15.15 2.91
CA VAL A 180 -0.62 -13.94 3.36
C VAL A 180 -1.25 -13.48 4.67
N SER A 181 -0.65 -13.89 5.79
CA SER A 181 -0.95 -13.36 7.13
C SER A 181 -0.04 -12.17 7.44
N PRO A 182 -0.48 -10.91 7.24
CA PRO A 182 0.34 -9.74 7.52
C PRO A 182 0.40 -9.43 9.01
N PRO A 183 1.47 -8.78 9.45
CA PRO A 183 1.62 -8.35 10.83
C PRO A 183 0.62 -7.25 11.20
N GLU A 184 0.23 -7.20 12.47
CA GLU A 184 -0.58 -6.12 13.00
C GLU A 184 0.24 -4.83 13.11
N ILE A 185 -0.35 -3.71 12.67
CA ILE A 185 0.28 -2.40 12.71
C ILE A 185 -0.28 -1.67 13.94
N HIS A 186 0.54 -1.52 14.97
CA HIS A 186 0.14 -0.82 16.20
C HIS A 186 0.31 0.69 16.05
N PHE A 187 -0.74 1.44 16.41
CA PHE A 187 -0.72 2.90 16.41
C PHE A 187 -1.04 3.42 17.81
N PRO A 188 -0.06 4.00 18.52
CA PRO A 188 -0.23 4.39 19.92
C PRO A 188 -1.36 5.42 20.15
N TYR A 189 -1.71 6.19 19.12
CA TYR A 189 -2.74 7.23 19.18
C TYR A 189 -4.14 6.77 18.72
N LEU A 190 -4.29 5.55 18.17
CA LEU A 190 -5.59 5.04 17.67
C LEU A 190 -6.31 4.09 18.65
N ASN A 191 -5.72 3.82 19.82
CA ASN A 191 -6.16 2.80 20.76
C ASN A 191 -7.59 2.97 21.32
N ASN A 192 -8.16 4.19 21.31
CA ASN A 192 -9.46 4.45 21.93
C ASN A 192 -10.67 4.37 20.98
N HIS A 193 -10.51 4.66 19.67
CA HIS A 193 -11.63 4.68 18.71
C HIS A 193 -11.63 3.50 17.73
N VAL A 194 -10.46 3.02 17.34
CA VAL A 194 -10.36 1.88 16.40
C VAL A 194 -10.66 0.56 17.09
N ALA A 195 -10.31 0.39 18.36
CA ALA A 195 -10.75 -0.77 19.14
C ALA A 195 -12.29 -0.88 19.15
N LYS A 196 -13.00 0.24 19.36
CA LYS A 196 -14.47 0.30 19.33
C LYS A 196 -15.04 0.00 17.95
N PHE A 197 -14.45 0.56 16.89
CA PHE A 197 -14.85 0.26 15.50
C PHE A 197 -14.55 -1.18 15.06
N ILE A 198 -13.41 -1.75 15.48
CA ILE A 198 -13.03 -3.16 15.25
C ILE A 198 -14.02 -4.07 15.98
N ILE A 199 -14.35 -3.78 17.23
CA ILE A 199 -15.35 -4.51 18.02
C ILE A 199 -16.70 -4.45 17.32
N ASP A 200 -17.20 -3.26 16.93
CA ASP A 200 -18.47 -3.11 16.22
C ASP A 200 -18.51 -3.86 14.88
N LYS A 201 -17.42 -3.81 14.10
CA LYS A 201 -17.34 -4.56 12.82
C LYS A 201 -17.32 -6.06 13.06
N LYS A 202 -16.62 -6.52 14.10
CA LYS A 202 -16.51 -7.95 14.46
C LYS A 202 -17.83 -8.48 15.01
N VAL A 203 -18.54 -7.69 15.83
CA VAL A 203 -19.90 -7.98 16.32
C VAL A 203 -20.88 -8.09 15.13
N LYS A 204 -20.89 -7.13 14.20
CA LYS A 204 -21.73 -7.22 12.99
C LYS A 204 -21.41 -8.43 12.11
N LEU A 205 -20.14 -8.81 11.99
CA LEU A 205 -19.77 -10.02 11.24
C LEU A 205 -20.25 -11.30 11.93
N LEU A 206 -20.16 -11.36 13.26
CA LEU A 206 -20.64 -12.50 14.06
C LEU A 206 -22.17 -12.61 14.01
N GLU A 207 -22.90 -11.50 14.14
CA GLU A 207 -24.37 -11.46 13.97
C GLU A 207 -24.78 -11.98 12.59
N ASN A 208 -24.10 -11.55 11.53
CA ASN A 208 -24.36 -12.04 10.18
C ASN A 208 -24.07 -13.55 10.04
N VAL A 209 -23.00 -14.07 10.65
CA VAL A 209 -22.69 -15.51 10.65
C VAL A 209 -23.73 -16.30 11.45
N PHE A 210 -24.20 -15.77 12.58
CA PHE A 210 -25.28 -16.37 13.37
C PHE A 210 -26.61 -16.39 12.62
N LEU A 211 -26.98 -15.28 11.96
CA LEU A 211 -28.17 -15.21 11.11
C LEU A 211 -28.11 -16.20 9.94
N ILE A 212 -26.94 -16.35 9.30
CA ILE A 212 -26.74 -17.33 8.21
C ILE A 212 -26.88 -18.77 8.74
N LYS A 213 -26.29 -19.09 9.90
CA LYS A 213 -26.46 -20.41 10.51
C LYS A 213 -27.90 -20.68 10.93
N TYR A 214 -28.57 -19.67 11.50
CA TYR A 214 -29.97 -19.77 11.93
C TYR A 214 -30.90 -20.00 10.73
N LEU A 215 -30.74 -19.22 9.64
CA LEU A 215 -31.48 -19.42 8.40
C LEU A 215 -31.20 -20.78 7.76
N SER A 216 -29.95 -21.26 7.80
CA SER A 216 -29.61 -22.60 7.30
C SER A 216 -30.30 -23.71 8.10
N ILE A 217 -30.33 -23.60 9.43
CA ILE A 217 -31.03 -24.56 10.30
C ILE A 217 -32.53 -24.51 10.04
N TYR A 218 -33.11 -23.31 9.95
CA TYR A 218 -34.54 -23.13 9.67
C TYR A 218 -34.95 -23.74 8.33
N LEU A 219 -34.17 -23.49 7.26
CA LEU A 219 -34.39 -24.10 5.94
C LEU A 219 -34.27 -25.63 5.96
N SER A 220 -33.37 -26.19 6.76
CA SER A 220 -33.28 -27.65 6.94
C SER A 220 -34.49 -28.23 7.68
N ILE A 221 -35.06 -27.49 8.64
CA ILE A 221 -36.26 -27.92 9.38
C ILE A 221 -37.51 -27.83 8.48
N VAL A 222 -37.64 -26.76 7.69
CA VAL A 222 -38.77 -26.59 6.77
C VAL A 222 -38.77 -27.67 5.69
N LYS A 223 -37.61 -27.97 5.07
CA LYS A 223 -37.52 -29.05 4.08
C LYS A 223 -37.93 -30.42 4.63
N ARG A 224 -37.56 -30.75 5.87
CA ARG A 224 -37.99 -32.01 6.51
C ARG A 224 -39.49 -32.09 6.81
N LYS A 225 -40.21 -30.97 6.85
CA LYS A 225 -41.67 -30.95 7.04
C LYS A 225 -42.46 -31.07 5.74
N GLU A 226 -41.84 -30.81 4.59
CA GLU A 226 -42.47 -30.98 3.27
C GLU A 226 -42.29 -32.40 2.71
N ASP A 227 -41.32 -33.16 3.23
CA ASP A 227 -41.04 -34.56 2.87
C ASP A 227 -41.80 -35.60 3.74
N LEU A 228 -42.74 -35.15 4.59
CA LEU A 228 -43.62 -35.95 5.47
C LEU A 228 -45.09 -35.74 5.08
#